data_AF-A0A7V9IF24-F1
#
_entry.id   AF-A0A7V9IF24-F1
#
_cell.length_a   1.000
_cell.length_b   1.000
_cell.length_c   1.000
_cell.angle_alpha   90.00
_cell.angle_beta   90.00
_cell.angle_gamma   90.00
#
_symmetry.space_group_name_H-M   'P 1'
#
loop_
_entity.id
_entity.type
_entity.pdbx_description
1 polymer ?
#
loop_
_entity_poly.entity_id
_entity_poly.type
_entity_poly.pdbx_seq_one_letter_code
_entity_poly.pdbx_strand_id
1 'polypeptide(L)' 'MKQLLDFTPRVKLRLGEIERIIKAQRIIVPPPSRQTLVKMCEEGIFETVGSGPTALGWLVFEDSFLKWVRELDETAD' A
#
# COMPACT_ATOMS: atom_id res chain seq x y z
N MET A 1 -25.51 16.18 17.12
CA MET A 1 -24.61 15.15 16.54
C MET A 1 -23.29 15.85 16.21
N LYS A 2 -22.22 15.61 16.99
CA LYS A 2 -20.92 16.23 16.73
C LYS A 2 -20.19 15.34 15.71
N GLN A 3 -20.30 15.66 14.42
CA GLN A 3 -19.38 15.10 13.42
C GLN A 3 -18.04 15.83 13.61
N LEU A 4 -17.19 15.30 14.49
CA LEU A 4 -15.79 15.67 14.50
C LEU A 4 -15.20 15.07 13.22
N LEU A 5 -14.76 15.91 12.29
CA LEU A 5 -13.92 15.45 11.20
C LEU A 5 -12.69 14.77 11.83
N ASP A 6 -12.48 13.49 11.53
CA ASP A 6 -11.27 12.80 11.95
C ASP A 6 -10.12 13.32 11.08
N PHE A 7 -9.43 14.33 11.60
CA PHE A 7 -8.28 14.96 10.94
C PHE A 7 -6.99 14.17 11.13
N THR A 8 -7.04 12.96 11.68
CA THR A 8 -5.84 12.14 11.85
C THR A 8 -5.26 11.85 10.46
N PRO A 9 -4.07 12.39 10.13
CA PRO A 9 -3.53 12.24 8.79
C PRO A 9 -3.16 10.76 8.57
N ARG A 10 -3.78 10.13 7.58
CA ARG A 10 -3.41 8.77 7.16
C ARG A 10 -1.94 8.76 6.73
N VAL A 11 -1.17 7.84 7.31
CA VAL A 11 0.24 7.62 7.00
C VAL A 11 0.36 7.15 5.54
N LYS A 12 1.38 7.66 4.85
CA LYS A 12 1.64 7.39 3.42
C LYS A 12 3.03 6.82 3.25
N LEU A 13 3.11 5.72 2.54
CA LEU A 13 4.36 5.06 2.20
C LEU A 13 4.68 5.32 0.73
N ARG A 14 5.96 5.61 0.43
CA ARG A 14 6.43 5.57 -0.95
C ARG A 14 6.40 4.12 -1.42
N LEU A 15 6.11 3.88 -2.68
CA LEU A 15 6.14 2.52 -3.23
C LEU A 15 7.50 1.82 -3.04
N GLY A 16 8.61 2.58 -3.02
CA GLY A 16 9.93 2.03 -2.73
C GLY A 16 10.09 1.53 -1.30
N GLU A 17 9.39 2.15 -0.35
CA GLU A 17 9.36 1.71 1.04
C GLU A 17 8.55 0.42 1.19
N ILE A 18 7.39 0.33 0.51
CA ILE A 18 6.60 -0.91 0.44
C ILE A 18 7.46 -2.06 -0.09
N GLU A 19 8.18 -1.84 -1.20
CA GLU A 19 9.07 -2.85 -1.77
C GLU A 19 10.16 -3.29 -0.77
N ARG A 20 10.74 -2.34 -0.02
CA ARG A 20 11.73 -2.62 1.02
C ARG A 20 11.14 -3.47 2.15
N ILE A 21 9.94 -3.12 2.62
CA ILE A 21 9.25 -3.83 3.70
C ILE A 21 8.94 -5.27 3.28
N ILE A 22 8.36 -5.48 2.09
CA ILE A 22 8.03 -6.82 1.56
C ILE A 22 9.27 -7.72 1.55
N LYS A 23 10.41 -7.20 1.07
CA LYS A 23 11.67 -7.95 1.02
C LYS A 23 12.25 -8.21 2.41
N ALA A 24 12.27 -7.21 3.27
CA ALA A 24 12.87 -7.30 4.60
C ALA A 24 12.11 -8.26 5.53
N GLN A 25 10.77 -8.24 5.45
CA GLN A 25 9.90 -9.07 6.27
C GLN A 25 9.49 -10.37 5.59
N ARG A 26 9.88 -10.58 4.32
CA ARG A 26 9.53 -11.76 3.51
C ARG A 26 8.02 -12.02 3.47
N ILE A 27 7.22 -10.96 3.38
CA ILE A 27 5.74 -11.01 3.38
C ILE A 27 5.21 -12.01 2.35
N ILE A 28 5.79 -11.98 1.14
CA ILE A 28 5.51 -12.97 0.10
C ILE A 28 6.81 -13.28 -0.65
N VAL A 29 7.03 -14.55 -0.99
CA VAL A 29 8.23 -15.03 -1.67
C VAL A 29 7.83 -15.87 -2.90
N PRO A 30 8.32 -15.52 -4.11
CA PRO A 30 9.19 -14.39 -4.42
C PRO A 30 8.49 -13.03 -4.23
N PRO A 31 9.23 -11.96 -3.84
CA PRO A 31 8.64 -10.64 -3.69
C PRO A 31 8.16 -10.12 -5.07
N PRO A 32 7.05 -9.36 -5.13
CA PRO A 32 6.57 -8.80 -6.38
C PRO A 32 7.59 -7.83 -6.97
N SER A 33 7.65 -7.78 -8.31
CA SER A 33 8.52 -6.84 -9.00
C SER A 33 8.05 -5.39 -8.80
N ARG A 34 8.94 -4.42 -9.02
CA ARG A 34 8.58 -3.00 -9.03
C ARG A 34 7.41 -2.70 -9.97
N GLN A 35 7.40 -3.30 -11.16
CA GLN A 35 6.33 -3.13 -12.15
C GLN A 35 5.01 -3.73 -11.65
N THR A 36 5.05 -4.89 -10.98
CA THR A 36 3.88 -5.49 -10.36
C THR A 36 3.29 -4.57 -9.29
N LEU A 37 4.12 -3.99 -8.42
CA LEU A 37 3.68 -3.06 -7.39
C LEU A 37 3.08 -1.77 -7.97
N VAL A 38 3.61 -1.28 -9.10
CA VAL A 38 3.02 -0.15 -9.85
C VAL A 38 1.64 -0.54 -10.38
N LYS A 39 1.51 -1.70 -11.00
CA LYS A 39 0.24 -2.20 -11.53
C LYS A 39 -0.82 -2.37 -10.42
N MET A 40 -0.42 -2.82 -9.23
CA MET A 40 -1.33 -2.89 -8.07
C MET A 40 -1.84 -1.52 -7.63
N CYS A 41 -1.06 -0.45 -7.82
CA CYS A 41 -1.52 0.92 -7.59
C CYS A 41 -2.53 1.34 -8.68
N GLU A 42 -2.25 1.04 -9.94
CA GLU A 42 -3.12 1.37 -11.08
C GLU A 42 -4.46 0.62 -11.04
N GLU A 43 -4.46 -0.62 -10.57
CA GLU A 43 -5.65 -1.47 -10.42
C GLU A 43 -6.45 -1.19 -9.14
N GLY A 44 -5.95 -0.30 -8.27
CA GLY A 44 -6.63 0.08 -7.02
C GLY A 44 -6.56 -0.97 -5.91
N ILE A 45 -5.67 -1.97 -6.02
CA ILE A 45 -5.36 -2.90 -4.92
C ILE A 45 -4.73 -2.12 -3.77
N PHE A 46 -3.80 -1.23 -4.10
CA PHE A 46 -3.31 -0.23 -3.16
C PHE A 46 -4.07 1.08 -3.33
N GLU A 47 -4.66 1.56 -2.24
CA GLU A 47 -5.24 2.89 -2.17
C GLU A 47 -4.11 3.93 -2.17
N THR A 48 -4.17 4.88 -3.10
CA THR A 48 -3.10 5.85 -3.34
C THR A 48 -3.55 7.29 -3.12
N VAL A 49 -2.57 8.17 -2.92
CA VAL A 49 -2.83 9.61 -2.83
C VAL A 49 -3.07 10.18 -4.22
N GLY A 50 -4.33 10.51 -4.52
CA GLY A 50 -4.74 11.06 -5.81
C GLY A 50 -5.04 9.96 -6.84
N SER A 51 -5.06 10.32 -8.12
CA SER A 51 -5.39 9.41 -9.23
C SER A 51 -4.17 8.86 -9.99
N GLY A 52 -2.95 9.14 -9.52
CA GLY A 52 -1.73 8.78 -10.23
C GLY A 52 -0.44 9.03 -9.44
N PRO A 53 0.72 8.74 -10.04
CA PRO A 53 2.00 8.94 -9.39
C PRO A 53 2.30 10.42 -9.19
N THR A 54 2.91 10.74 -8.05
CA THR A 54 3.44 12.08 -7.77
C THR A 54 4.85 12.26 -8.36
N ALA A 55 5.45 13.44 -8.20
CA ALA A 55 6.86 13.65 -8.51
C ALA A 55 7.81 12.70 -7.75
N LEU A 56 7.37 12.13 -6.62
CA LEU A 56 8.10 11.14 -5.82
C LEU A 56 7.71 9.70 -6.13
N GLY A 57 6.90 9.48 -7.19
CA GLY A 57 6.27 8.22 -7.53
C GLY A 57 4.95 8.00 -6.79
N TRP A 58 4.51 6.74 -6.75
CA TRP A 58 3.29 6.33 -6.05
C TRP A 58 3.43 6.48 -4.53
N LEU A 59 2.42 7.10 -3.93
CA LEU A 59 2.22 7.18 -2.49
C LEU A 59 0.99 6.36 -2.14
N VAL A 60 1.18 5.34 -1.31
CA VAL A 60 0.16 4.38 -0.89
C VAL A 60 -0.18 4.63 0.56
N PHE A 61 -1.45 4.54 0.93
CA PHE A 61 -1.84 4.63 2.34
C PHE A 61 -1.41 3.36 3.10
N GLU A 62 -0.79 3.55 4.28
CA GLU A 62 -0.24 2.45 5.07
C GLU A 62 -1.32 1.43 5.47
N ASP A 63 -2.50 1.90 5.86
CA ASP A 63 -3.64 1.05 6.22
C ASP A 63 -4.12 0.18 5.05
N SER A 64 -4.11 0.69 3.82
CA SER A 64 -4.41 -0.08 2.62
C SER A 64 -3.36 -1.15 2.35
N PHE A 65 -2.08 -0.83 2.52
CA PHE A 65 -1.01 -1.83 2.41
C PHE A 65 -1.15 -2.92 3.49
N LEU A 66 -1.38 -2.55 4.75
CA LEU A 66 -1.58 -3.50 5.84
C LEU A 66 -2.82 -4.37 5.64
N LYS A 67 -3.90 -3.81 5.09
CA LYS A 67 -5.09 -4.55 4.70
C LYS A 67 -4.75 -5.65 3.68
N TRP A 68 -4.02 -5.30 2.63
CA TRP A 68 -3.58 -6.27 1.63
C TRP A 68 -2.72 -7.38 2.24
N VAL A 69 -1.81 -7.06 3.17
CA VAL A 69 -1.02 -8.08 3.88
C VAL A 69 -1.92 -9.06 4.64
N ARG A 70 -2.93 -8.57 5.36
CA ARG A 70 -3.87 -9.43 6.10
C ARG A 70 -4.69 -10.33 5.17
N GLU A 71 -5.14 -9.81 4.04
CA GLU A 71 -5.89 -10.58 3.04
C GLU A 71 -5.05 -11.72 2.43
N LEU A 72 -3.73 -11.54 2.31
CA LEU A 72 -2.83 -12.63 1.91
C LEU A 72 -2.81 -13.76 2.94
N ASP A 73 -2.76 -13.42 4.22
CA ASP A 73 -2.75 -14.41 5.31
C ASP A 73 -4.08 -15.17 5.37
N GLU A 74 -5.21 -14.47 5.20
CA GLU A 74 -6.55 -15.07 5.22
C GLU A 74 -6.83 -15.99 4.02
N THR A 75 -6.18 -15.77 2.88
CA THR A 75 -6.33 -16.62 1.68
C THR A 75 -5.46 -17.89 1.76
N ALA A 76 -4.53 -17.96 2.71
CA ALA A 76 -3.62 -19.09 2.87
C ALA A 76 -4.19 -20.23 3.76
N ASP A 77 -5.31 -19.99 4.45
CA ASP A 77 -6.07 -20.96 5.25
C ASP A 77 -7.23 -21.59 4.47
#